data_AF-A0A7C7QRI5-F1
#
_entry.id   AF-A0A7C7QRI5-F1
#
_cell.length_a   1.000
_cell.length_b   1.000
_cell.length_c   1.000
_cell.angle_alpha   90.00
_cell.angle_beta   90.00
_cell.angle_gamma   90.00
#
_symmetry.space_group_name_H-M   'P 1'
#
loop_
_entity.id
_entity.type
_entity.pdbx_description
1 polymer ?
#
loop_
_entity_poly.entity_id
_entity_poly.type
_entity_poly.pdbx_seq_one_letter_code
_entity_poly.pdbx_strand_id
1 'polypeptide(L)'
;MHRTTRRSHREGSDLSLERYLSIAGAKSGEFFALACRAGALLGTDEVAPYSEFGYNLGVLIQMCDDFEGIWNPQGQSDLAAGKRTLPVIYALTVAPPSVRERLERLLVKATVEQEAEEQARQVITALGAPHYLLIEAQIRRQRAEVALRSTGSPSPAYCQLMALLNGRFRVPDDATEILPSSDLCHFQVQTGTD
;
A
#
# COMPACT_ATOMS: atom_id res chain seq x y z
N MET A 1 28.34 -33.41 -24.73
CA MET A 1 27.57 -34.00 -23.62
C MET A 1 27.30 -32.94 -22.57
N HIS A 2 26.06 -32.87 -22.11
CA HIS A 2 25.42 -31.79 -21.36
C HIS A 2 26.16 -31.34 -20.09
N ARG A 3 26.26 -30.02 -19.89
CA ARG A 3 26.21 -29.43 -18.55
C ARG A 3 24.99 -28.52 -18.45
N THR A 4 24.06 -29.03 -17.67
CA THR A 4 22.74 -28.55 -17.29
C THR A 4 22.80 -27.17 -16.67
N THR A 5 21.94 -26.28 -17.17
CA THR A 5 21.55 -25.02 -16.58
C THR A 5 20.96 -25.26 -15.19
N ARG A 6 21.69 -24.82 -14.15
CA ARG A 6 21.15 -24.73 -12.80
C ARG A 6 20.25 -23.50 -12.74
N ARG A 7 18.98 -23.65 -13.13
CA ARG A 7 17.92 -22.66 -12.84
C ARG A 7 17.86 -22.50 -11.32
N SER A 8 18.37 -21.40 -10.82
CA SER A 8 18.26 -21.02 -9.40
C SER A 8 16.80 -20.65 -9.11
N HIS A 9 16.06 -21.62 -8.61
CA HIS A 9 14.75 -21.44 -8.00
C HIS A 9 14.93 -20.70 -6.65
N ARG A 10 15.13 -19.38 -6.70
CA ARG A 10 15.29 -18.49 -5.52
C ARG A 10 14.57 -17.14 -5.65
N GLU A 11 13.60 -17.00 -6.55
CA GLU A 11 12.89 -15.72 -6.77
C GLU A 11 11.52 -15.65 -6.06
N GLY A 12 11.09 -16.73 -5.40
CA GLY A 12 9.78 -16.80 -4.75
C GLY A 12 9.72 -16.35 -3.28
N SER A 13 10.85 -16.19 -2.58
CA SER A 13 10.86 -15.95 -1.12
C SER A 13 11.06 -14.50 -0.69
N ASP A 14 11.20 -13.56 -1.64
CA ASP A 14 11.55 -12.17 -1.33
C ASP A 14 10.36 -11.20 -1.43
N LEU A 15 9.29 -11.59 -2.15
CA LEU A 15 8.12 -10.76 -2.39
C LEU A 15 6.92 -11.32 -1.62
N SER A 16 6.77 -10.94 -0.36
CA SER A 16 5.57 -11.24 0.44
C SER A 16 4.98 -9.98 1.06
N LEU A 17 3.66 -10.00 1.30
CA LEU A 17 2.97 -8.92 2.00
C LEU A 17 3.52 -8.72 3.42
N GLU A 18 3.89 -9.81 4.10
CA GLU A 18 4.53 -9.76 5.42
C GLU A 18 5.87 -9.02 5.38
N ARG A 19 6.71 -9.33 4.39
CA ARG A 19 8.01 -8.67 4.22
C ARG A 19 7.84 -7.19 3.87
N TYR A 20 6.86 -6.85 3.05
CA TYR A 20 6.51 -5.45 2.81
C TYR A 20 6.19 -4.74 4.13
N LEU A 21 5.28 -5.29 4.95
CA LEU A 21 4.87 -4.68 6.21
C LEU A 21 6.05 -4.51 7.18
N SER A 22 6.96 -5.48 7.21
CA SER A 22 8.20 -5.39 8.00
C SER A 22 9.09 -4.23 7.51
N ILE A 23 9.29 -4.08 6.20
CA ILE A 23 10.09 -2.99 5.62
C ILE A 23 9.43 -1.64 5.85
N ALA A 24 8.12 -1.51 5.60
CA ALA A 24 7.38 -0.28 5.84
C ALA A 24 7.41 0.13 7.32
N GLY A 25 7.28 -0.85 8.23
CA GLY A 25 7.45 -0.67 9.67
C GLY A 25 8.83 -0.13 10.03
N ALA A 26 9.90 -0.77 9.56
CA ALA A 26 11.27 -0.36 9.87
C ALA A 26 11.64 1.00 9.24
N LYS A 27 11.24 1.24 7.98
CA LYS A 27 11.59 2.45 7.23
C LYS A 27 10.84 3.69 7.70
N SER A 28 9.54 3.55 7.99
CA SER A 28 8.67 4.68 8.30
C SER A 28 8.06 4.57 9.69
N GLY A 29 7.47 3.42 10.04
CA GLY A 29 6.83 3.21 11.34
C GLY A 29 7.72 3.55 12.53
N GLU A 30 8.92 2.98 12.59
CA GLU A 30 9.87 3.20 13.69
C GLU A 30 10.34 4.66 13.80
N PHE A 31 10.45 5.37 12.67
CA PHE A 31 10.82 6.79 12.66
C PHE A 31 9.75 7.64 13.35
N PHE A 32 8.48 7.46 12.98
CA PHE A 32 7.37 8.17 13.61
C PHE A 32 7.15 7.73 15.06
N ALA A 33 7.32 6.44 15.35
CA ALA A 33 7.27 5.92 16.72
C ALA A 33 8.32 6.59 17.61
N LEU A 34 9.55 6.74 17.13
CA LEU A 34 10.63 7.44 17.84
C LEU A 34 10.28 8.91 18.08
N ALA A 35 9.78 9.63 17.07
CA ALA A 35 9.41 11.02 17.21
C ALA A 35 8.29 11.24 18.25
N CYS A 36 7.22 10.44 18.18
CA CYS A 36 6.12 10.52 19.14
C CYS A 36 6.55 10.10 20.56
N ARG A 37 7.38 9.05 20.67
CA ARG A 37 7.95 8.61 21.95
C ARG A 37 8.82 9.68 22.59
N ALA A 38 9.66 10.37 21.82
CA ALA A 38 10.50 11.45 22.31
C ALA A 38 9.66 12.61 22.85
N GLY A 39 8.60 12.99 22.14
CA GLY A 39 7.65 14.01 22.63
C GLY A 39 6.93 13.58 23.92
N ALA A 40 6.49 12.32 23.99
CA ALA A 40 5.82 11.78 25.17
C ALA A 40 6.74 11.78 26.39
N LEU A 41 8.00 11.33 26.26
CA LEU A 41 8.99 11.33 27.34
C LEU A 41 9.24 12.72 27.97
N LEU A 42 8.99 13.80 27.23
CA LEU A 42 9.15 15.17 27.71
C LEU A 42 7.87 15.76 28.31
N GLY A 43 6.71 15.17 28.05
CA GLY A 43 5.41 15.77 28.35
C GLY A 43 4.47 14.90 29.20
N THR A 44 4.75 13.61 29.36
CA THR A 44 3.89 12.66 30.08
C THR A 44 4.65 11.41 30.53
N ASP A 45 4.14 10.71 31.54
CA ASP A 45 4.64 9.41 31.97
C ASP A 45 4.08 8.25 31.11
N GLU A 46 3.01 8.51 30.34
CA GLU A 46 2.35 7.53 29.46
C GLU A 46 2.98 7.52 28.07
N VAL A 47 4.11 6.82 27.90
CA VAL A 47 4.91 6.90 26.67
C VAL A 47 4.49 5.91 25.58
N ALA A 48 4.13 4.68 25.97
CA ALA A 48 3.88 3.59 25.02
C ALA A 48 2.77 3.89 24.00
N PRO A 49 1.61 4.46 24.38
CA PRO A 49 0.54 4.74 23.41
C PRO A 49 0.94 5.71 22.30
N TYR A 50 1.79 6.70 22.59
CA TYR A 50 2.30 7.64 21.59
C TYR A 50 3.27 6.95 20.63
N SER A 51 4.08 6.01 21.11
CA SER A 51 4.96 5.20 20.26
C SER A 51 4.13 4.31 19.31
N GLU A 52 3.06 3.68 19.81
CA GLU A 52 2.15 2.86 18.99
C GLU A 52 1.36 3.68 17.98
N PHE A 53 0.89 4.86 18.38
CA PHE A 53 0.27 5.84 17.48
C PHE A 53 1.24 6.18 16.34
N GLY A 54 2.47 6.59 16.68
CA GLY A 54 3.50 6.98 15.71
C GLY A 54 3.82 5.84 14.74
N TYR A 55 3.98 4.61 15.23
CA TYR A 55 4.25 3.45 14.38
C TYR A 55 3.17 3.23 13.32
N ASN A 56 1.90 3.21 13.74
CA ASN A 56 0.79 2.95 12.83
C ASN A 56 0.57 4.12 11.86
N LEU A 57 0.76 5.36 12.31
CA LEU A 57 0.74 6.53 11.44
C LEU A 57 1.85 6.46 10.37
N GLY A 58 3.08 6.08 10.75
CA GLY A 58 4.19 5.98 9.81
C GLY A 58 3.97 4.91 8.74
N VAL A 59 3.42 3.76 9.12
CA VAL A 59 3.04 2.71 8.15
C VAL A 59 1.91 3.19 7.24
N LEU A 60 0.89 3.88 7.80
CA LEU A 60 -0.20 4.47 7.01
C LEU A 60 0.32 5.46 5.97
N ILE A 61 1.26 6.34 6.34
CA ILE A 61 1.89 7.28 5.41
C ILE A 61 2.59 6.55 4.26
N GLN A 62 3.37 5.50 4.56
CA GLN A 62 4.05 4.73 3.50
C GLN A 62 3.05 4.04 2.56
N MET A 63 1.90 3.56 3.08
CA MET A 63 0.85 2.98 2.24
C MET A 63 0.19 4.03 1.33
N CYS A 64 -0.02 5.25 1.83
CA CYS A 64 -0.51 6.38 1.02
C CYS A 64 0.50 6.74 -0.08
N ASP A 65 1.79 6.82 0.24
CA ASP A 65 2.85 7.10 -0.75
C ASP A 65 2.86 6.03 -1.85
N ASP A 66 2.74 4.75 -1.48
CA ASP A 66 2.68 3.64 -2.43
C ASP A 66 1.42 3.68 -3.32
N PHE A 67 0.29 4.16 -2.80
CA PHE A 67 -0.93 4.38 -3.58
C PHE A 67 -0.72 5.51 -4.59
N GLU A 68 -0.25 6.67 -4.12
CA GLU A 68 0.02 7.82 -4.98
C GLU A 68 1.04 7.48 -6.07
N GLY A 69 2.07 6.70 -5.74
CA GLY A 69 3.09 6.27 -6.70
C GLY A 69 2.57 5.43 -7.87
N ILE A 70 1.37 4.82 -7.76
CA ILE A 70 0.75 4.05 -8.85
C ILE A 70 -0.32 4.86 -9.58
N TRP A 71 -1.16 5.60 -8.85
CA TRP A 71 -2.38 6.19 -9.39
C TRP A 71 -2.39 7.72 -9.50
N ASN A 72 -1.40 8.45 -8.97
CA ASN A 72 -1.33 9.90 -9.13
C ASN A 72 -0.69 10.30 -10.47
N PRO A 73 -1.44 10.87 -11.43
CA PRO A 73 -0.91 11.22 -12.75
C PRO A 73 0.09 12.39 -12.73
N GLN A 74 0.11 13.19 -11.67
CA GLN A 74 1.03 14.33 -11.51
C GLN A 74 2.32 13.95 -10.75
N GLY A 75 2.38 12.74 -10.19
CA GLY A 75 3.49 12.25 -9.38
C GLY A 75 4.54 11.49 -10.18
N GLN A 76 5.65 11.13 -9.52
CA GLN A 76 6.60 10.18 -10.07
C GLN A 76 6.00 8.76 -10.00
N SER A 77 5.95 8.07 -11.13
CA SER A 77 5.42 6.71 -11.20
C SER A 77 6.39 5.68 -10.61
N ASP A 78 5.90 4.92 -9.64
CA ASP A 78 6.59 3.79 -9.05
C ASP A 78 6.75 2.63 -10.02
N LEU A 79 5.81 2.47 -10.95
CA LEU A 79 5.89 1.48 -12.04
C LEU A 79 7.01 1.82 -13.00
N ALA A 80 7.10 3.09 -13.43
CA ALA A 80 8.18 3.57 -14.29
C ALA A 80 9.54 3.49 -13.59
N ALA A 81 9.57 3.69 -12.27
CA ALA A 81 10.77 3.52 -11.46
C ALA A 81 11.11 2.03 -11.15
N GLY A 82 10.29 1.07 -11.59
CA GLY A 82 10.49 -0.36 -11.37
C GLY A 82 10.34 -0.80 -9.91
N LYS A 83 9.68 0.00 -9.07
CA LYS A 83 9.51 -0.30 -7.65
C LYS A 83 8.49 -1.42 -7.45
N ARG A 84 8.74 -2.27 -6.44
CA ARG A 84 7.81 -3.30 -5.97
C ARG A 84 7.09 -2.81 -4.72
N THR A 85 6.21 -1.83 -4.87
CA THR A 85 5.39 -1.27 -3.78
C THR A 85 4.21 -2.18 -3.43
N LEU A 86 3.46 -1.83 -2.37
CA LEU A 86 2.35 -2.67 -1.87
C LEU A 86 1.35 -3.10 -2.96
N PRO A 87 0.87 -2.23 -3.86
CA PRO A 87 -0.06 -2.63 -4.92
C PRO A 87 0.50 -3.71 -5.83
N VAL A 88 1.78 -3.60 -6.19
CA VAL A 88 2.47 -4.54 -7.07
C VAL A 88 2.68 -5.89 -6.37
N ILE A 89 3.13 -5.86 -5.11
CA ILE A 89 3.31 -7.08 -4.31
C ILE A 89 1.98 -7.81 -4.13
N TYR A 90 0.92 -7.09 -3.77
CA TYR A 90 -0.42 -7.66 -3.63
C TYR A 90 -0.89 -8.28 -4.95
N ALA A 91 -0.84 -7.54 -6.05
CA ALA A 91 -1.29 -8.02 -7.36
C ALA A 91 -0.56 -9.31 -7.78
N LEU A 92 0.76 -9.38 -7.61
CA LEU A 92 1.54 -10.59 -7.92
C LEU A 92 1.26 -11.77 -6.98
N THR A 93 0.82 -11.48 -5.76
CA THR A 93 0.47 -12.49 -4.76
C THR A 93 -0.86 -13.15 -5.11
N VAL A 94 -1.86 -12.37 -5.53
CA VAL A 94 -3.23 -12.86 -5.79
C VAL A 94 -3.48 -13.27 -7.25
N ALA A 95 -2.62 -12.83 -8.17
CA ALA A 95 -2.81 -13.09 -9.60
C ALA A 95 -2.77 -14.59 -9.94
N PRO A 96 -3.73 -15.07 -10.76
CA PRO A 96 -3.63 -16.38 -11.40
C PRO A 96 -2.33 -16.52 -12.21
N PRO A 97 -1.78 -17.73 -12.41
CA PRO A 97 -0.45 -17.92 -13.03
C PRO A 97 -0.24 -17.17 -14.36
N SER A 98 -1.20 -17.24 -15.28
CA SER A 98 -1.12 -16.57 -16.59
C SER A 98 -1.17 -15.04 -16.48
N VAL A 99 -1.97 -14.51 -15.56
CA VAL A 99 -2.08 -13.06 -15.27
C VAL A 99 -0.81 -12.58 -14.60
N ARG A 100 -0.26 -13.35 -13.66
CA ARG A 100 1.00 -13.05 -12.98
C ARG A 100 2.15 -12.95 -13.96
N GLU A 101 2.32 -13.94 -14.84
CA GLU A 101 3.36 -13.91 -15.87
C GLU A 101 3.22 -12.70 -16.81
N ARG A 102 1.97 -12.36 -17.19
CA ARG A 102 1.70 -11.15 -17.98
C ARG A 102 2.09 -9.89 -17.22
N LEU A 103 1.68 -9.78 -15.95
CA LEU A 103 1.97 -8.63 -15.10
C LEU A 103 3.49 -8.46 -14.91
N GLU A 104 4.23 -9.54 -14.64
CA GLU A 104 5.70 -9.50 -14.53
C GLU A 104 6.36 -8.95 -15.79
N ARG A 105 5.90 -9.35 -16.99
CA ARG A 105 6.39 -8.80 -18.27
C ARG A 105 6.04 -7.32 -18.43
N LEU A 106 4.82 -6.93 -18.08
CA LEU A 106 4.38 -5.53 -18.16
C LEU A 106 5.21 -4.64 -17.22
N LEU A 107 5.47 -5.09 -15.99
CA LEU A 107 6.26 -4.36 -15.00
C LEU A 107 7.70 -4.12 -15.48
N VAL A 108 8.32 -5.07 -16.18
CA VAL A 108 9.66 -4.88 -16.77
C VAL A 108 9.63 -3.86 -17.90
N LYS A 109 8.59 -3.88 -18.75
CA LYS A 109 8.44 -2.92 -19.85
C LYS A 109 8.05 -1.52 -19.40
N ALA A 110 7.29 -1.41 -18.30
CA ALA A 110 6.81 -0.15 -17.75
C ALA A 110 7.94 0.84 -17.43
N THR A 111 9.18 0.37 -17.21
CA THR A 111 10.33 1.26 -16.95
C THR A 111 10.79 2.04 -18.17
N VAL A 112 10.33 1.67 -19.37
CA VAL A 112 10.72 2.30 -20.64
C VAL A 112 9.53 2.59 -21.57
N GLU A 113 8.38 1.94 -21.37
CA GLU A 113 7.19 2.05 -22.23
C GLU A 113 5.96 2.49 -21.42
N GLN A 114 5.45 3.69 -21.69
CA GLN A 114 4.26 4.24 -21.02
C GLN A 114 3.00 3.38 -21.25
N GLU A 115 2.85 2.79 -22.43
CA GLU A 115 1.72 1.89 -22.73
C GLU A 115 1.75 0.63 -21.84
N ALA A 116 2.95 0.09 -21.57
CA ALA A 116 3.09 -1.05 -20.68
C ALA A 116 2.84 -0.67 -19.22
N GLU A 117 3.20 0.55 -18.81
CA GLU A 117 2.86 1.11 -17.50
C GLU A 117 1.34 1.16 -17.30
N GLU A 118 0.60 1.74 -18.25
CA GLU A 118 -0.84 1.87 -18.16
C GLU A 118 -1.52 0.49 -18.12
N GLN A 119 -1.08 -0.46 -18.96
CA GLN A 119 -1.57 -1.83 -18.91
C GLN A 119 -1.24 -2.54 -17.58
N ALA A 120 -0.06 -2.30 -16.99
CA ALA A 120 0.28 -2.83 -15.67
C ALA A 120 -0.65 -2.27 -14.60
N ARG A 121 -0.89 -0.95 -14.61
CA ARG A 121 -1.81 -0.26 -13.69
C ARG A 121 -3.22 -0.85 -13.78
N GLN A 122 -3.73 -1.05 -14.99
CA GLN A 122 -5.05 -1.67 -15.21
C GLN A 122 -5.13 -3.09 -14.64
N VAL A 123 -4.11 -3.92 -14.86
CA VAL A 123 -4.06 -5.27 -14.28
C VAL A 123 -4.01 -5.24 -12.76
N ILE A 124 -3.20 -4.34 -12.17
CA ILE A 124 -3.10 -4.16 -10.71
C ILE A 124 -4.46 -3.72 -10.12
N THR A 125 -5.14 -2.77 -10.76
CA THR A 125 -6.48 -2.32 -10.38
C THR A 125 -7.50 -3.46 -10.46
N ALA A 126 -7.52 -4.21 -11.57
CA ALA A 126 -8.46 -5.31 -11.79
C ALA A 126 -8.28 -6.48 -10.81
N LEU A 127 -7.07 -6.66 -10.27
CA LEU A 127 -6.79 -7.65 -9.22
C LEU A 127 -7.23 -7.19 -7.82
N GLY A 128 -7.76 -5.97 -7.68
CA GLY A 128 -8.32 -5.44 -6.45
C GLY A 128 -7.31 -4.77 -5.53
N ALA A 129 -6.12 -4.39 -6.03
CA ALA A 129 -5.10 -3.75 -5.20
C ALA A 129 -5.59 -2.49 -4.47
N PRO A 130 -6.36 -1.58 -5.09
CA PRO A 130 -6.87 -0.41 -4.36
C PRO A 130 -7.74 -0.75 -3.14
N HIS A 131 -8.61 -1.77 -3.28
CA HIS A 131 -9.48 -2.22 -2.18
C HIS A 131 -8.66 -2.81 -1.03
N TYR A 132 -7.64 -3.60 -1.35
CA TYR A 132 -6.73 -4.14 -0.35
C TYR A 132 -5.99 -3.03 0.41
N LEU A 133 -5.44 -2.04 -0.31
CA LEU A 133 -4.76 -0.89 0.30
C LEU A 133 -5.71 -0.08 1.20
N LEU A 134 -6.94 0.15 0.75
CA LEU A 134 -7.96 0.84 1.55
C LEU A 134 -8.21 0.13 2.88
N ILE A 135 -8.44 -1.19 2.85
CA ILE A 135 -8.71 -1.99 4.05
C ILE A 135 -7.50 -1.96 4.99
N GLU A 136 -6.30 -2.22 4.48
CA GLU A 136 -5.07 -2.20 5.29
C GLU A 136 -4.82 -0.84 5.92
N ALA A 137 -5.03 0.24 5.16
CA ALA A 137 -4.84 1.58 5.66
C ALA A 137 -5.88 1.96 6.72
N GLN A 138 -7.15 1.54 6.58
CA GLN A 138 -8.16 1.70 7.64
C GLN A 138 -7.79 0.92 8.91
N ILE A 139 -7.21 -0.28 8.78
CA ILE A 139 -6.69 -1.04 9.93
C ILE A 139 -5.57 -0.25 10.63
N ARG A 140 -4.64 0.35 9.89
CA ARG A 140 -3.56 1.17 10.48
C ARG A 140 -4.11 2.43 11.14
N ARG A 141 -5.04 3.12 10.49
CA ARG A 141 -5.72 4.30 11.04
C ARG A 141 -6.41 3.96 12.35
N GLN A 142 -7.19 2.88 12.39
CA GLN A 142 -7.91 2.44 13.58
C GLN A 142 -6.94 2.10 14.72
N ARG A 143 -5.83 1.42 14.43
CA ARG A 143 -4.81 1.10 15.46
C ARG A 143 -4.15 2.36 16.02
N ALA A 144 -3.82 3.33 15.17
CA ALA A 144 -3.30 4.62 15.60
C ALA A 144 -4.33 5.36 16.49
N GLU A 145 -5.58 5.41 16.06
CA GLU A 145 -6.66 6.07 16.79
C GLU A 145 -6.90 5.43 18.17
N VAL A 146 -6.97 4.10 18.25
CA VAL A 146 -7.13 3.38 19.52
C VAL A 146 -5.94 3.63 20.46
N ALA A 147 -4.71 3.60 19.94
CA ALA A 147 -3.53 3.89 20.73
C ALA A 147 -3.62 5.30 21.33
N LEU A 148 -3.94 6.32 20.54
CA LEU A 148 -4.02 7.68 21.08
C LEU A 148 -5.22 7.89 22.02
N ARG A 149 -6.39 7.29 21.75
CA ARG A 149 -7.55 7.35 22.66
C ARG A 149 -7.26 6.76 24.05
N SER A 150 -6.30 5.84 24.14
CA SER A 150 -5.92 5.24 25.42
C SER A 150 -5.17 6.20 26.36
N THR A 151 -4.69 7.36 25.89
CA THR A 151 -3.99 8.37 26.71
C THR A 151 -4.92 9.27 27.53
N GLY A 152 -6.23 9.01 27.51
CA GLY A 152 -7.22 9.80 28.27
C GLY A 152 -7.63 11.12 27.62
N SER A 153 -7.83 12.16 28.44
CA SER A 153 -8.56 13.38 28.07
C SER A 153 -7.91 14.19 26.92
N PRO A 154 -8.70 14.91 26.10
CA PRO A 154 -8.19 15.67 24.96
C PRO A 154 -7.27 16.82 25.42
N SER A 155 -5.97 16.64 25.24
CA SER A 155 -4.97 17.71 25.35
C SER A 155 -4.77 18.42 24.00
N PRO A 156 -4.12 19.61 23.95
CA PRO A 156 -3.75 20.24 22.69
C PRO A 156 -2.90 19.31 21.80
N ALA A 157 -1.99 18.54 22.39
CA ALA A 157 -1.18 17.56 21.68
C ALA A 157 -2.03 16.42 21.11
N TYR A 158 -2.98 15.88 21.89
CA TYR A 158 -3.94 14.88 21.41
C TYR A 158 -4.69 15.39 20.17
N CYS A 159 -5.23 16.61 20.23
CA CYS A 159 -5.99 17.20 19.12
C CYS A 159 -5.11 17.38 17.87
N GLN A 160 -3.85 17.79 18.02
CA GLN A 160 -2.92 17.94 16.90
C GLN A 160 -2.57 16.59 16.26
N LEU A 161 -2.35 15.54 17.06
CA LEU A 161 -2.06 14.20 16.56
C LEU A 161 -3.28 13.56 15.88
N MET A 162 -4.49 13.76 16.41
CA MET A 162 -5.72 13.36 15.73
C MET A 162 -5.95 14.13 14.43
N ALA A 163 -5.67 15.44 14.41
CA ALA A 163 -5.75 16.23 13.18
C ALA A 163 -4.74 15.73 12.13
N LEU A 164 -3.53 15.35 12.55
CA LEU A 164 -2.53 14.74 11.67
C LEU A 164 -3.03 13.41 11.08
N LEU A 165 -3.61 12.55 11.92
CA LEU A 165 -4.17 11.26 11.46
C LEU A 165 -5.33 11.48 10.48
N ASN A 166 -6.26 12.38 10.80
CA ASN A 166 -7.42 12.68 9.96
C ASN A 166 -7.03 13.39 8.65
N GLY A 167 -5.97 14.19 8.67
CA GLY A 167 -5.45 14.87 7.48
C GLY A 167 -4.64 13.95 6.56
N ARG A 168 -4.24 12.76 7.04
CA ARG A 168 -3.37 11.81 6.33
C ARG A 168 -4.06 10.48 6.07
N PHE A 169 -5.19 10.59 5.39
CA PHE A 169 -5.75 9.53 4.55
C PHE A 169 -6.72 10.17 3.54
N ARG A 170 -6.38 10.11 2.25
CA ARG A 170 -7.29 10.44 1.13
C ARG A 170 -7.31 9.26 0.16
N VAL A 171 -7.56 8.06 0.65
CA VAL A 171 -8.17 7.07 -0.24
C VAL A 171 -9.64 7.45 -0.27
N PRO A 172 -10.26 7.60 -1.46
CA PRO A 172 -11.68 7.91 -1.56
C PRO A 172 -12.47 6.99 -0.63
N ASP A 173 -13.35 7.59 0.19
CA ASP A 173 -14.20 6.83 1.11
C ASP A 173 -15.18 5.90 0.35
N ASP A 174 -15.30 6.07 -0.97
CA ASP A 174 -16.02 5.18 -1.84
C ASP A 174 -15.08 4.25 -2.62
N ALA A 175 -15.48 2.98 -2.72
CA ALA A 175 -14.83 2.04 -3.63
C ALA A 175 -15.15 2.36 -5.11
N THR A 176 -15.97 3.39 -5.37
CA THR A 176 -16.53 3.74 -6.67
C THR A 176 -15.79 4.85 -7.42
N GLU A 177 -15.02 5.73 -6.76
CA GLU A 177 -14.21 6.77 -7.42
C GLU A 177 -12.88 6.24 -7.99
N ILE A 178 -12.42 5.06 -7.54
CA ILE A 178 -11.16 4.47 -8.01
C ILE A 178 -11.28 3.87 -9.42
N LEU A 179 -12.51 3.67 -9.92
CA LEU A 179 -12.75 3.25 -11.30
C LEU A 179 -13.23 4.45 -12.11
N PRO A 180 -12.55 4.83 -13.23
CA PRO A 180 -13.18 5.73 -14.17
C PRO A 180 -14.49 5.06 -14.63
N SER A 181 -15.58 5.82 -14.61
CA SER A 181 -16.95 5.35 -14.86
C SER A 181 -17.14 4.65 -16.21
N SER A 182 -16.15 4.70 -17.10
CA SER A 182 -16.10 4.05 -18.40
C SER A 182 -15.90 2.53 -18.36
N ASP A 183 -15.33 1.97 -17.29
CA ASP A 183 -14.97 0.54 -17.26
C ASP A 183 -16.11 -0.39 -16.80
N LEU A 184 -17.24 0.17 -16.39
CA LEU A 184 -18.43 -0.61 -16.00
C LEU A 184 -19.29 -1.07 -17.20
N CYS A 185 -19.00 -0.62 -18.43
CA CYS A 185 -19.88 -0.85 -19.58
C CYS A 185 -19.59 -2.11 -20.42
N HIS A 186 -18.56 -2.90 -20.13
CA HIS A 186 -18.15 -4.01 -21.02
C HIS A 186 -18.13 -5.42 -20.41
N PHE A 187 -18.63 -5.62 -19.20
CA PHE A 187 -18.80 -6.96 -18.63
C PHE A 187 -20.26 -7.43 -18.63
N GLN A 188 -20.90 -7.44 -19.82
CA GLN A 188 -22.06 -8.27 -20.04
C GLN A 188 -21.58 -9.68 -20.41
N VAL A 189 -21.68 -10.59 -19.44
CA VAL A 189 -21.57 -12.03 -19.68
C VAL A 189 -22.69 -12.42 -20.64
N GLN A 190 -22.33 -12.77 -21.87
CA GLN A 190 -23.18 -13.57 -22.74
C GLN A 190 -23.41 -14.91 -22.04
N THR A 191 -24.53 -15.02 -21.32
CA THR A 191 -25.10 -16.33 -20.99
C THR A 191 -25.84 -16.80 -22.23
N GLY A 192 -25.13 -17.54 -23.07
CA GLY A 192 -25.74 -18.38 -24.08
C GLY A 192 -26.26 -19.65 -23.42
N THR A 193 -27.56 -19.89 -23.55
CA THR A 193 -28.18 -21.22 -23.59
C THR A 193 -29.47 -21.09 -24.41
N ASP A 194 -29.47 -21.77 -25.55
CA ASP A 194 -30.60 -22.28 -26.38
C ASP A 194 -31.90 -21.48 -26.52
#